data_AF-A0A7F8QJK8-F1
#
_entry.id   AF-A0A7F8QJK8-F1
#
_cell.length_a   1.000
_cell.length_b   1.000
_cell.length_c   1.000
_cell.angle_alpha   90.00
_cell.angle_beta   90.00
_cell.angle_gamma   90.00
#
_symmetry.space_group_name_H-M   'P 1'
#
loop_
_entity.id
_entity.type
_entity.pdbx_description
1 polymer ?
#
loop_
_entity_poly.entity_id
_entity_poly.type
_entity_poly.pdbx_seq_one_letter_code
_entity_poly.pdbx_strand_id
1 'polypeptide(L)'
;MNKKSGRPEELVSCADCGRSGHPTCLQFTLNMTEAVKTYKWQCIECKSCILCGTSENDDQLLFCDDCDRGYHMYCLNPPVAEPPEGSWSCHLCWELLKEKASAFGCQA
;
A
#
# COMPACT_ATOMS: atom_id res chain seq x y z
N MET A 1 -2.06 16.69 -15.51
CA MET A 1 -2.36 16.02 -16.81
C MET A 1 -1.42 14.83 -16.92
N ASN A 2 -1.96 13.62 -17.09
CA ASN A 2 -1.16 12.43 -17.29
C ASN A 2 -0.71 12.33 -18.74
N LYS A 3 0.61 12.39 -18.99
CA LYS A 3 1.19 12.31 -20.34
C LYS A 3 1.12 10.90 -20.95
N LYS A 4 1.02 9.84 -20.14
CA LYS A 4 0.93 8.45 -20.59
C LYS A 4 -0.48 8.10 -21.08
N SER A 5 -1.51 8.57 -20.38
CA SER A 5 -2.92 8.30 -20.73
C SER A 5 -3.59 9.44 -21.51
N GLY A 6 -3.00 10.63 -21.52
CA GLY A 6 -3.60 11.83 -22.12
C GLY A 6 -4.80 12.40 -21.35
N ARG A 7 -5.09 11.89 -20.15
CA ARG A 7 -6.26 12.29 -19.35
C ARG A 7 -5.84 13.08 -18.10
N PRO A 8 -6.70 13.98 -17.60
CA PRO A 8 -6.52 14.54 -16.26
C PRO A 8 -6.57 13.42 -15.23
N GLU A 9 -5.60 13.40 -14.33
CA GLU A 9 -5.52 12.45 -13.23
C GLU A 9 -4.80 13.15 -12.08
N GLU A 10 -5.29 12.92 -10.87
CA GLU A 10 -4.70 13.46 -9.64
C GLU A 10 -3.37 12.78 -9.34
N LEU A 11 -2.44 13.51 -8.71
CA LEU A 11 -1.16 12.96 -8.28
C LEU A 11 -1.27 12.47 -6.84
N VAL A 12 -0.64 11.32 -6.57
CA VAL A 12 -0.29 10.92 -5.21
C VAL A 12 1.14 11.37 -4.92
N SER A 13 1.39 11.86 -3.71
CA SER A 13 2.64 12.53 -3.35
C SER A 13 3.26 11.88 -2.13
N CYS A 14 4.55 11.55 -2.21
CA CYS A 14 5.30 10.98 -1.10
C CYS A 14 5.37 11.97 0.06
N ALA A 15 4.98 11.53 1.25
CA ALA A 15 4.98 12.35 2.45
C ALA A 15 6.39 12.79 2.91
N ASP A 16 7.43 12.06 2.51
CA ASP A 16 8.80 12.29 2.99
C ASP A 16 9.65 13.13 2.03
N CYS A 17 9.54 12.87 0.72
CA CYS A 17 10.39 13.53 -0.30
C CYS A 17 9.62 14.39 -1.30
N GLY A 18 8.28 14.38 -1.26
CA GLY A 18 7.44 15.17 -2.17
C GLY A 18 7.38 14.67 -3.62
N ARG A 19 8.12 13.60 -3.98
CA ARG A 19 7.99 12.96 -5.30
C ARG A 19 6.55 12.53 -5.52
N SER A 20 6.04 12.85 -6.70
CA SER A 20 4.64 12.66 -7.03
C SER A 20 4.49 11.83 -8.30
N GLY A 21 3.44 11.01 -8.35
CA GLY A 21 3.13 10.17 -9.51
C GLY A 21 1.63 10.07 -9.74
N HIS A 22 1.23 9.90 -10.99
CA HIS A 22 -0.15 9.53 -11.28
C HIS A 22 -0.35 8.06 -10.86
N PRO A 23 -1.45 7.71 -10.17
CA PRO A 23 -1.73 6.34 -9.77
C PRO A 23 -1.60 5.31 -10.91
N THR A 24 -2.13 5.60 -12.09
CA THR A 24 -2.00 4.70 -13.25
C THR A 24 -0.57 4.61 -13.82
N CYS A 25 0.27 5.64 -13.62
CA CYS A 25 1.69 5.56 -13.95
C CYS A 25 2.46 4.69 -12.96
N LEU A 26 2.07 4.72 -11.68
CA LEU A 26 2.59 3.87 -10.61
C LEU A 26 1.99 2.46 -10.62
N GLN A 27 1.10 2.16 -11.58
CA GLN A 27 0.39 0.88 -11.73
C GLN A 27 -0.51 0.52 -10.55
N PHE A 28 -1.03 1.53 -9.84
CA PHE A 28 -1.96 1.31 -8.74
C PHE A 28 -3.33 0.87 -9.25
N THR A 29 -3.96 -0.05 -8.51
CA THR A 29 -5.37 -0.37 -8.67
C THR A 29 -6.25 0.78 -8.16
N LEU A 30 -7.55 0.77 -8.47
CA LEU A 30 -8.48 1.76 -7.90
C LEU A 30 -8.54 1.68 -6.38
N ASN A 31 -8.56 0.47 -5.82
CA ASN A 31 -8.57 0.27 -4.36
C ASN A 31 -7.31 0.86 -3.71
N MET A 32 -6.14 0.55 -4.29
CA MET A 32 -4.87 1.09 -3.80
C MET A 32 -4.81 2.61 -3.94
N THR A 33 -5.29 3.16 -5.06
CA THR A 33 -5.34 4.61 -5.30
C THR A 33 -6.12 5.34 -4.20
N GLU A 34 -7.26 4.81 -3.80
CA GLU A 34 -8.05 5.39 -2.72
C GLU A 34 -7.38 5.17 -1.36
N ALA A 35 -6.81 3.99 -1.14
CA ALA A 35 -6.12 3.67 0.12
C ALA A 35 -4.93 4.61 0.39
N VAL A 36 -4.06 4.87 -0.60
CA VAL A 36 -2.87 5.71 -0.43
C VAL A 36 -3.19 7.18 -0.13
N LYS A 37 -4.39 7.65 -0.44
CA LYS A 37 -4.86 9.00 -0.07
C LYS A 37 -5.30 9.10 1.40
N THR A 38 -5.57 7.98 2.06
CA THR A 38 -6.06 7.96 3.46
C THR A 38 -4.95 8.10 4.51
N TYR A 39 -3.68 8.05 4.10
CA TYR A 39 -2.55 8.10 5.01
C TYR A 39 -1.32 8.74 4.35
N LYS A 40 -0.24 8.91 5.12
CA LYS A 40 1.04 9.44 4.65
C LYS A 40 1.77 8.41 3.78
N TRP A 41 1.34 8.24 2.54
CA TRP A 41 1.98 7.36 1.58
C TRP A 41 3.44 7.76 1.33
N GLN A 42 4.32 6.77 1.24
CA GLN A 42 5.73 6.92 0.88
C GLN A 42 5.97 6.34 -0.51
N CYS A 43 6.80 6.98 -1.35
CA CYS A 43 7.24 6.35 -2.60
C CYS A 43 8.16 5.15 -2.34
N ILE A 44 8.47 4.36 -3.37
CA ILE A 44 9.32 3.16 -3.29
C ILE A 44 10.63 3.44 -2.55
N GLU A 45 11.36 4.49 -2.94
CA GLU A 45 12.64 4.89 -2.32
C GLU A 45 12.54 5.35 -0.86
N CYS A 46 11.36 5.73 -0.39
CA CYS A 46 11.15 6.21 0.99
C CYS A 46 10.38 5.18 1.82
N LYS A 47 10.06 4.01 1.26
CA LYS A 47 9.19 3.06 1.95
C LYS A 47 9.88 2.54 3.21
N SER A 48 9.17 2.64 4.32
CA SER A 48 9.58 2.09 5.60
C SER A 48 8.59 1.01 6.04
N CYS A 49 9.08 0.06 6.83
CA CYS A 49 8.21 -0.92 7.45
C CYS A 49 7.32 -0.25 8.50
N ILE A 50 6.01 -0.49 8.42
CA ILE A 50 5.02 0.07 9.36
C ILE A 50 5.22 -0.44 10.79
N LEU A 51 5.85 -1.60 10.98
CA LEU A 51 6.01 -2.22 12.30
C LEU A 51 7.28 -1.75 13.03
N CYS A 52 8.40 -1.61 12.32
CA CYS A 52 9.68 -1.20 12.95
C CYS A 52 10.13 0.22 12.58
N GLY A 53 9.52 0.84 11.57
CA GLY A 53 9.83 2.20 11.11
C GLY A 53 11.10 2.34 10.28
N THR A 54 11.82 1.25 9.98
CA THR A 54 13.07 1.30 9.19
C THR A 54 12.83 0.97 7.71
N SER A 55 13.73 1.47 6.86
CA SER A 55 13.81 1.14 5.42
C SER A 55 14.97 0.20 5.08
N GLU A 56 15.73 -0.26 6.10
CA GLU A 56 16.81 -1.26 5.95
C GLU A 56 16.29 -2.60 5.43
N ASN A 57 17.12 -3.46 4.85
CA ASN A 57 16.72 -4.79 4.34
C ASN A 57 15.52 -4.69 3.37
N ASP A 58 15.68 -3.87 2.33
CA ASP A 58 14.65 -3.60 1.32
C ASP A 58 14.26 -4.86 0.52
N ASP A 59 15.20 -5.79 0.35
CA ASP A 59 14.98 -7.13 -0.22
C ASP A 59 13.94 -7.96 0.55
N GLN A 60 13.73 -7.65 1.83
CA GLN A 60 12.73 -8.31 2.68
C GLN A 60 11.51 -7.43 2.97
N LEU A 61 11.38 -6.27 2.32
CA LEU A 61 10.29 -5.32 2.55
C LEU A 61 9.15 -5.56 1.55
N LEU A 62 8.09 -6.22 1.98
CA LEU A 62 6.89 -6.44 1.18
C LEU A 62 6.05 -5.17 1.07
N PHE A 63 5.49 -4.91 -0.10
CA PHE A 63 4.47 -3.87 -0.30
C PHE A 63 3.11 -4.53 -0.42
N CYS A 64 2.14 -4.02 0.34
CA CYS A 64 0.77 -4.51 0.31
C CYS A 64 0.08 -4.16 -1.03
N ASP A 65 -0.48 -5.15 -1.72
CA ASP A 65 -1.14 -4.96 -3.03
C ASP A 65 -2.47 -4.19 -2.97
N ASP A 66 -2.98 -3.92 -1.76
CA ASP A 66 -4.23 -3.18 -1.55
C ASP A 66 -4.03 -1.75 -1.03
N CYS A 67 -2.89 -1.47 -0.41
CA CYS A 67 -2.67 -0.14 0.17
C CYS A 67 -1.26 0.40 0.05
N ASP A 68 -0.31 -0.36 -0.50
CA ASP A 68 1.09 0.01 -0.70
C ASP A 68 1.88 0.29 0.59
N ARG A 69 1.39 -0.12 1.77
CA ARG A 69 2.17 -0.08 3.02
C ARG A 69 3.29 -1.11 3.00
N GLY A 70 4.46 -0.74 3.55
CA GLY A 70 5.64 -1.60 3.66
C GLY A 70 5.66 -2.45 4.93
N TYR A 71 6.04 -3.71 4.82
CA TYR A 71 6.23 -4.62 5.94
C TYR A 71 7.41 -5.54 5.71
N HIS A 72 8.39 -5.56 6.62
CA HIS A 72 9.41 -6.59 6.56
C HIS A 72 8.80 -7.96 6.80
N MET A 73 9.20 -8.94 5.99
CA MET A 73 8.76 -10.33 6.12
C MET A 73 9.01 -10.87 7.54
N TYR A 74 10.16 -10.53 8.14
CA TYR A 74 10.53 -10.91 9.50
C TYR A 74 9.85 -10.11 10.62
N CYS A 75 9.25 -8.95 10.31
CA CYS A 75 8.49 -8.17 11.29
C CYS A 75 7.04 -8.67 11.44
N LEU A 76 6.54 -9.44 10.48
CA LEU A 76 5.21 -10.06 10.55
C LEU A 76 5.14 -11.12 11.65
N ASN A 77 3.94 -11.39 12.15
CA ASN A 77 3.68 -12.45 13.11
C ASN A 77 2.47 -13.30 12.68
N PRO A 78 2.67 -14.56 12.20
CA PRO A 78 3.97 -15.22 12.04
C PRO A 78 4.86 -14.57 10.96
N PRO A 79 6.19 -14.68 11.07
CA PRO A 79 7.09 -14.15 10.05
C PRO A 79 6.96 -14.93 8.74
N VAL A 80 7.16 -14.23 7.64
CA VAL A 80 7.18 -14.79 6.28
C VAL A 80 8.63 -15.08 5.90
N ALA A 81 8.91 -16.24 5.29
CA ALA A 81 10.27 -16.63 4.95
C ALA A 81 10.68 -16.16 3.53
N GLU A 82 9.75 -16.19 2.59
CA GLU A 82 9.95 -15.83 1.19
C GLU A 82 8.80 -14.96 0.71
N PRO A 83 9.02 -14.07 -0.28
CA PRO A 83 7.95 -13.27 -0.85
C PRO A 83 6.78 -14.16 -1.30
N PRO A 84 5.53 -13.87 -0.89
CA PRO A 84 4.39 -14.70 -1.23
C PRO A 84 4.20 -14.83 -2.75
N GLU A 85 3.74 -16.00 -3.20
CA GLU A 85 3.30 -16.16 -4.58
C GLU A 85 1.98 -15.42 -4.80
N GLY A 86 1.91 -14.60 -5.86
CA GLY A 86 0.73 -13.82 -6.18
C GLY A 86 0.55 -12.60 -5.28
N SER A 87 -0.70 -12.20 -5.05
CA SER A 87 -1.00 -10.98 -4.30
C SER A 87 -0.91 -11.18 -2.79
N TRP A 88 -0.34 -10.20 -2.10
CA TRP A 88 -0.24 -10.17 -0.66
C TRP A 88 -0.85 -8.88 -0.07
N SER A 89 -1.76 -9.05 0.88
CA SER A 89 -2.43 -7.95 1.59
C SER A 89 -2.07 -7.95 3.07
N CYS A 90 -1.71 -6.78 3.60
CA CYS A 90 -1.34 -6.62 5.01
C CYS A 90 -2.55 -6.75 5.96
N HIS A 91 -2.27 -6.97 7.26
CA HIS A 91 -3.30 -7.14 8.29
C HIS A 91 -4.30 -5.98 8.38
N LEU A 92 -3.87 -4.72 8.20
CA LEU A 92 -4.77 -3.56 8.23
C LEU A 92 -5.84 -3.61 7.12
N CYS A 93 -5.48 -4.10 5.93
CA CYS A 93 -6.44 -4.27 4.85
C CYS A 93 -7.44 -5.38 5.19
N TRP A 94 -6.96 -6.50 5.76
CA TRP A 94 -7.82 -7.59 6.20
C TRP A 94 -8.80 -7.18 7.30
N GLU A 95 -8.36 -6.38 8.27
CA GLU A 95 -9.20 -5.84 9.34
C GLU A 95 -10.28 -4.92 8.78
N LEU A 96 -9.91 -3.97 7.93
CA LEU A 96 -10.86 -3.05 7.30
C LEU A 96 -11.92 -3.80 6.46
N LEU A 97 -11.53 -4.86 5.75
CA LEU A 97 -12.47 -5.69 4.99
C LEU A 97 -13.44 -6.43 5.90
N LYS A 98 -12.98 -6.96 7.05
CA LYS A 98 -13.84 -7.59 8.04
C LYS A 98 -14.84 -6.60 8.63
N GLU A 99 -14.39 -5.40 9.00
CA GLU A 99 -15.26 -4.35 9.53
C GLU A 99 -16.35 -3.95 8.53
N LYS A 100 -15.97 -3.77 7.26
CA LYS A 100 -16.94 -3.50 6.19
C LYS A 100 -17.96 -4.63 6.06
N ALA A 101 -17.50 -5.89 6.02
CA ALA A 101 -18.39 -7.05 5.93
C ALA A 101 -19.37 -7.13 7.11
N SER A 102 -18.89 -6.88 8.34
CA SER A 102 -19.74 -6.85 9.54
C SER A 102 -20.76 -5.71 9.50
N ALA A 103 -20.39 -4.53 8.99
CA ALA A 103 -21.30 -3.40 8.85
C ALA A 103 -22.45 -3.68 7.86
N PHE A 104 -22.17 -4.40 6.76
CA PHE A 104 -23.20 -4.85 5.82
C PHE A 104 -24.09 -5.96 6.41
N GLY A 105 -23.57 -6.80 7.30
CA GLY A 105 -24.32 -7.86 7.98
C GLY A 105 -25.36 -7.36 9.00
N CYS A 106 -25.29 -6.11 9.45
CA CYS A 106 -26.28 -5.49 10.34
C CYS A 106 -27.38 -4.70 9.60
N GLN A 107 -27.42 -4.73 8.27
CA GLN A 107 -28.44 -4.05 7.46
C GLN A 107 -29.57 -4.98 6.95
N ALA A 108 -29.78 -6.14 7.59
CA ALA A 108 -30.86 -7.07 7.28
C ALA A 108 -31.78 -7.31 8.49
#